data_AF-A0A258BA85-F1
#
_entry.id   AF-A0A258BA85-F1
#
_cell.length_a   1.000
_cell.length_b   1.000
_cell.length_c   1.000
_cell.angle_alpha   90.00
_cell.angle_beta   90.00
_cell.angle_gamma   90.00
#
_symmetry.space_group_name_H-M   'P 1'
#
loop_
_entity.id
_entity.type
_entity.pdbx_description
1 polymer ?
#
loop_
_entity_poly.entity_id
_entity_poly.type
_entity_poly.pdbx_seq_one_letter_code
_entity_poly.pdbx_strand_id
1 'polypeptide(L)'
;MSVTPSLEGAPNDSQYGARPKFWFAVYQLLWHLLLPFAFIRLAWRARHSAQYLSHLPERLAFGYQKPIQQGAIWIHAVSVGETRAAQPLIDVYLERGESILLTHMTLNGRRTGAALFGKAIASGQIRQVYLPYDLCWAVAKFIRTFKPKFGLFMETEAWPTVVFDCAEKGLPLFLVNARLSERSARRVNRFGKAGRALFQAFAGILAQTEFDAQRYRSLGVRQVEIVGNLKFDVPLDPNLVEQGQLWKHEIHKGGRLMVCAASTRDGEEEVILKAWRDLLLSNTFKVSPVLCLVPRHPERFSEVANQIHAMGFQFQRRSEWNVSPQYGSDIQVILGDSMGEMPMYYSAADLVVMGGSLLPFGGQNLIEACAAGCPVLLGEHTYNFQQAAIDAIQIGA
;
A
#
# COMPACT_ATOMS: atom_id res chain seq x y z
N MET A 1 8.88 12.45 21.54
CA MET A 1 8.25 13.33 20.53
C MET A 1 6.74 13.15 20.60
N SER A 2 5.98 14.24 20.47
CA SER A 2 4.51 14.17 20.39
C SER A 2 4.11 13.44 19.10
N VAL A 3 3.24 12.42 19.21
CA VAL A 3 2.66 11.70 18.04
C VAL A 3 1.25 12.25 17.76
N THR A 4 0.83 13.26 18.52
CA THR A 4 -0.29 14.12 18.15
C THR A 4 0.30 15.24 17.32
N PRO A 5 -0.13 15.43 16.06
CA PRO A 5 0.33 16.55 15.25
C PRO A 5 0.02 17.85 15.99
N SER A 6 1.05 18.55 16.44
CA SER A 6 0.92 19.87 17.06
C SER A 6 0.85 20.89 15.94
N LEU A 7 -0.32 21.03 15.34
CA LEU A 7 -0.57 22.07 14.34
C LEU A 7 -1.47 23.12 14.96
N GLU A 8 -0.95 24.34 15.04
CA GLU A 8 -1.66 25.54 15.47
C GLU A 8 -3.02 25.61 14.77
N GLY A 9 -4.03 26.07 15.53
CA GLY A 9 -5.45 25.95 15.21
C GLY A 9 -5.83 26.33 13.77
N ALA A 10 -6.95 25.74 13.31
CA ALA A 10 -7.48 25.93 11.97
C ALA A 10 -7.52 27.43 11.56
N PRO A 11 -7.13 27.79 10.32
CA PRO A 11 -7.12 29.18 9.90
C PRO A 11 -8.51 29.83 10.00
N ASN A 12 -8.59 31.03 10.59
CA ASN A 12 -9.82 31.85 10.72
C ASN A 12 -10.36 32.45 9.39
N ASP A 13 -9.95 31.94 8.24
CA ASP A 13 -10.38 32.44 6.92
C ASP A 13 -11.62 31.70 6.44
N SER A 14 -12.74 32.40 6.31
CA SER A 14 -14.05 31.83 5.96
C SER A 14 -14.10 31.15 4.58
N GLN A 15 -13.09 31.38 3.72
CA GLN A 15 -13.00 30.74 2.40
C GLN A 15 -11.97 29.60 2.32
N TYR A 16 -11.07 29.47 3.29
CA TYR A 16 -9.99 28.48 3.25
C TYR A 16 -10.53 27.08 3.55
N GLY A 17 -10.34 26.13 2.62
CA GLY A 17 -10.87 24.78 2.78
C GLY A 17 -12.40 24.67 2.80
N ALA A 18 -13.12 25.75 2.49
CA ALA A 18 -14.58 25.74 2.51
C ALA A 18 -15.16 24.82 1.44
N ARG A 19 -16.17 24.02 1.80
CA ARG A 19 -16.84 23.09 0.89
C ARG A 19 -17.39 23.82 -0.34
N PRO A 20 -16.97 23.44 -1.57
CA PRO A 20 -17.49 24.06 -2.79
C PRO A 20 -18.91 23.55 -3.09
N LYS A 21 -19.94 24.25 -2.59
CA LYS A 21 -21.35 23.80 -2.56
C LYS A 21 -21.84 23.18 -3.88
N PHE A 22 -21.64 23.85 -5.02
CA PHE A 22 -22.11 23.35 -6.33
C PHE A 22 -21.41 22.04 -6.73
N TRP A 23 -20.07 22.04 -6.76
CA TRP A 23 -19.29 20.84 -7.12
C TRP A 23 -19.51 19.68 -6.15
N PHE A 24 -19.70 19.99 -4.87
CA PHE A 24 -20.03 19.01 -3.85
C PHE A 24 -21.42 18.40 -4.07
N ALA A 25 -22.42 19.20 -4.43
CA ALA A 25 -23.76 18.68 -4.76
C ALA A 25 -23.73 17.77 -5.99
N VAL A 26 -22.98 18.13 -7.04
CA VAL A 26 -22.76 17.27 -8.22
C VAL A 26 -22.07 15.96 -7.81
N TYR A 27 -21.00 16.05 -7.02
CA TYR A 27 -20.30 14.88 -6.49
C TYR A 27 -21.22 13.94 -5.69
N GLN A 28 -22.06 14.51 -4.82
CA GLN A 28 -23.05 13.74 -4.06
C GLN A 28 -24.09 13.09 -4.96
N LEU A 29 -24.65 13.81 -5.94
CA LEU A 29 -25.61 13.25 -6.89
C LEU A 29 -25.00 12.04 -7.62
N LEU A 30 -23.76 12.17 -8.12
CA LEU A 30 -23.06 11.08 -8.79
C LEU A 30 -22.88 9.86 -7.88
N TRP A 31 -22.54 10.04 -6.60
CA TRP A 31 -22.44 8.93 -5.65
C TRP A 31 -23.77 8.20 -5.44
N HIS A 32 -24.88 8.93 -5.34
CA HIS A 32 -26.20 8.32 -5.18
C HIS A 32 -26.61 7.52 -6.44
N LEU A 33 -26.30 8.04 -7.63
CA LEU A 33 -26.53 7.33 -8.90
C LEU A 33 -25.63 6.10 -9.06
N LEU A 34 -24.39 6.16 -8.58
CA LEU A 34 -23.42 5.06 -8.67
C LEU A 34 -23.60 3.99 -7.59
N LEU A 35 -24.35 4.28 -6.52
CA LEU A 35 -24.53 3.38 -5.39
C LEU A 35 -25.10 2.00 -5.78
N PRO A 36 -26.15 1.87 -6.61
CA PRO A 36 -26.62 0.57 -7.08
C PRO A 36 -25.54 -0.23 -7.81
N PHE A 37 -24.75 0.45 -8.64
CA PHE A 37 -23.64 -0.19 -9.38
C PHE A 37 -22.52 -0.66 -8.45
N ALA A 38 -22.26 0.06 -7.35
CA ALA A 38 -21.32 -0.38 -6.33
C ALA A 38 -21.79 -1.71 -5.68
N PHE A 39 -23.09 -1.85 -5.41
CA PHE A 39 -23.66 -3.11 -4.90
C PHE A 39 -23.62 -4.24 -5.93
N ILE A 40 -23.96 -3.97 -7.19
CA ILE A 40 -23.85 -4.94 -8.28
C ILE A 40 -22.40 -5.42 -8.42
N ARG A 41 -21.42 -4.50 -8.35
CA ARG A 41 -20.00 -4.85 -8.42
C ARG A 41 -19.56 -5.72 -7.25
N LEU A 42 -20.03 -5.45 -6.03
CA LEU A 42 -19.75 -6.30 -4.86
C LEU A 42 -20.36 -7.69 -5.02
N ALA A 43 -21.62 -7.79 -5.49
CA ALA A 43 -22.28 -9.06 -5.77
C ALA A 43 -21.55 -9.85 -6.88
N TRP A 44 -21.08 -9.17 -7.93
CA TRP A 44 -20.26 -9.75 -9.00
C TRP A 44 -18.93 -10.29 -8.46
N ARG A 45 -18.26 -9.55 -7.58
CA ARG A 45 -17.02 -10.01 -6.91
C ARG A 45 -17.25 -11.14 -5.92
N ALA A 46 -18.45 -11.26 -5.36
CA ALA A 46 -18.81 -12.33 -4.43
C ALA A 46 -18.68 -13.73 -5.05
N ARG A 47 -18.70 -13.84 -6.39
CA ARG A 47 -18.41 -15.10 -7.11
C ARG A 47 -17.00 -15.64 -6.84
N HIS A 48 -16.05 -14.78 -6.53
CA HIS A 48 -14.68 -15.18 -6.17
C HIS A 48 -14.53 -15.37 -4.66
N SER A 49 -15.26 -14.60 -3.85
CA SER A 49 -15.28 -14.76 -2.40
C SER A 49 -16.55 -14.18 -1.78
N ALA A 50 -17.36 -15.00 -1.12
CA ALA A 50 -18.58 -14.56 -0.44
C ALA A 50 -18.33 -13.46 0.62
N GLN A 51 -17.11 -13.34 1.13
CA GLN A 51 -16.73 -12.33 2.11
C GLN A 51 -16.86 -10.89 1.60
N TYR A 52 -16.94 -10.65 0.28
CA TYR A 52 -17.25 -9.32 -0.25
C TYR A 52 -18.61 -8.76 0.23
N LEU A 53 -19.53 -9.61 0.65
CA LEU A 53 -20.86 -9.24 1.15
C LEU A 53 -20.98 -9.24 2.69
N SER A 54 -19.98 -9.79 3.39
CA SER A 54 -20.04 -10.08 4.85
C SER A 54 -20.19 -8.86 5.77
N HIS A 55 -19.97 -7.65 5.26
CA HIS A 55 -20.07 -6.39 6.02
C HIS A 55 -20.70 -5.27 5.19
N LEU A 56 -21.64 -5.63 4.32
CA LEU A 56 -22.32 -4.66 3.47
C LEU A 56 -22.97 -3.50 4.25
N PRO A 57 -23.61 -3.74 5.42
CA PRO A 57 -24.21 -2.65 6.19
C PRO A 57 -23.20 -1.59 6.65
N GLU A 58 -21.96 -1.98 6.97
CA GLU A 58 -20.91 -1.04 7.42
C GLU A 58 -20.63 0.02 6.35
N ARG A 59 -20.68 -0.36 5.07
CA ARG A 59 -20.46 0.54 3.92
C ARG A 59 -21.56 1.59 3.74
N LEU A 60 -22.69 1.44 4.43
CA LEU A 60 -23.76 2.44 4.51
C LEU A 60 -23.87 3.05 5.91
N ALA A 61 -22.89 2.81 6.77
CA ALA A 61 -22.89 3.18 8.17
C ALA A 61 -23.97 2.53 9.05
N PHE A 62 -24.25 1.24 8.82
CA PHE A 62 -25.13 0.39 9.64
C PHE A 62 -24.39 -0.88 10.11
N GLY A 63 -25.03 -1.64 11.01
CA GLY A 63 -24.58 -3.00 11.35
C GLY A 63 -23.27 -3.10 12.14
N TYR A 64 -22.82 -2.03 12.78
CA TYR A 64 -21.63 -2.08 13.63
C TYR A 64 -21.86 -2.92 14.89
N GLN A 65 -20.86 -3.73 15.22
CA GLN A 65 -20.86 -4.53 16.44
C GLN A 65 -20.76 -3.65 17.69
N LYS A 66 -21.58 -3.97 18.69
CA LYS A 66 -21.57 -3.30 20.00
C LYS A 66 -20.61 -4.03 20.97
N PRO A 67 -20.05 -3.34 21.99
CA PRO A 67 -20.19 -1.91 22.26
C PRO A 67 -19.40 -1.05 21.26
N ILE A 68 -19.94 0.15 20.96
CA ILE A 68 -19.26 1.16 20.15
C ILE A 68 -18.39 1.99 21.08
N GLN A 69 -17.08 1.92 20.88
CA GLN A 69 -16.15 2.77 21.58
C GLN A 69 -16.11 4.14 20.89
N GLN A 70 -16.37 5.20 21.67
CA GLN A 70 -16.27 6.58 21.21
C GLN A 70 -14.92 7.19 21.59
N GLY A 71 -14.49 8.23 20.88
CA GLY A 71 -13.24 8.93 21.17
C GLY A 71 -11.98 8.13 20.82
N ALA A 72 -12.07 7.14 19.95
CA ALA A 72 -10.90 6.46 19.41
C ALA A 72 -10.12 7.37 18.45
N ILE A 73 -8.84 7.08 18.25
CA ILE A 73 -8.06 7.65 17.13
C ILE A 73 -8.51 6.92 15.86
N TRP A 74 -8.94 7.67 14.86
CA TRP A 74 -9.39 7.09 13.61
C TRP A 74 -8.23 6.96 12.63
N ILE A 75 -7.90 5.74 12.22
CA ILE A 75 -6.88 5.47 11.21
C ILE A 75 -7.56 4.85 9.99
N HIS A 76 -7.38 5.47 8.83
CA HIS A 76 -7.93 4.99 7.57
C HIS A 76 -6.83 4.48 6.63
N ALA A 77 -6.87 3.18 6.32
CA ALA A 77 -5.98 2.51 5.38
C ALA A 77 -6.80 1.66 4.40
N VAL A 78 -6.86 2.07 3.13
CA VAL A 78 -7.71 1.46 2.09
C VAL A 78 -7.24 0.07 1.69
N SER A 79 -5.93 -0.08 1.50
CA SER A 79 -5.31 -1.23 0.84
C SER A 79 -4.36 -2.02 1.76
N VAL A 80 -3.89 -3.18 1.29
CA VAL A 80 -2.89 -4.00 2.01
C VAL A 80 -1.61 -3.22 2.29
N GLY A 81 -1.13 -2.46 1.30
CA GLY A 81 0.10 -1.68 1.42
C GLY A 81 -0.03 -0.57 2.45
N GLU A 82 -1.15 0.16 2.44
CA GLU A 82 -1.41 1.20 3.44
C GLU A 82 -1.63 0.61 4.83
N THR A 83 -2.33 -0.54 4.95
CA THR A 83 -2.51 -1.18 6.26
C THR A 83 -1.17 -1.60 6.87
N ARG A 84 -0.26 -2.15 6.07
CA ARG A 84 1.11 -2.48 6.54
C ARG A 84 1.91 -1.22 6.86
N ALA A 85 1.86 -0.19 6.01
CA ALA A 85 2.56 1.07 6.25
C ALA A 85 2.05 1.80 7.51
N ALA A 86 0.77 1.62 7.86
CA ALA A 86 0.19 2.19 9.08
C ALA A 86 0.55 1.40 10.35
N GLN A 87 1.10 0.18 10.23
CA GLN A 87 1.32 -0.69 11.38
C GLN A 87 2.21 -0.08 12.46
N PRO A 88 3.42 0.45 12.17
CA PRO A 88 4.27 1.02 13.20
C PRO A 88 3.59 2.18 13.96
N LEU A 89 2.82 2.99 13.24
CA LEU A 89 2.05 4.09 13.82
C LEU A 89 0.92 3.59 14.72
N ILE A 90 0.19 2.56 14.30
CA ILE A 90 -0.87 1.93 15.10
C ILE A 90 -0.27 1.34 16.37
N ASP A 91 0.83 0.60 16.27
CA ASP A 91 1.48 -0.07 17.40
C ASP A 91 1.90 0.95 18.48
N VAL A 92 2.48 2.09 18.08
CA VAL A 92 2.83 3.18 19.02
C VAL A 92 1.61 3.73 19.77
N TYR A 93 0.46 3.88 19.12
CA TYR A 93 -0.76 4.31 19.82
C TYR A 93 -1.31 3.21 20.74
N LEU A 94 -1.24 1.95 20.30
CA LEU A 94 -1.70 0.84 21.12
C LEU A 94 -0.87 0.70 22.41
N GLU A 95 0.45 0.85 22.31
CA GLU A 95 1.37 0.84 23.45
C GLU A 95 1.09 1.96 24.45
N ARG A 96 0.56 3.09 23.98
CA ARG A 96 0.11 4.22 24.83
C ARG A 96 -1.25 3.99 25.48
N GLY A 97 -1.87 2.84 25.25
CA GLY A 97 -3.22 2.53 25.73
C GLY A 97 -4.33 3.27 24.98
N GLU A 98 -4.02 3.89 23.84
CA GLU A 98 -5.04 4.52 23.00
C GLU A 98 -5.86 3.44 22.28
N SER A 99 -7.12 3.77 22.02
CA SER A 99 -8.02 2.91 21.25
C SER A 99 -8.15 3.41 19.82
N ILE A 100 -8.21 2.48 18.88
CA ILE A 100 -8.17 2.77 17.45
C ILE A 100 -9.48 2.38 16.77
N LEU A 101 -10.01 3.29 15.95
CA LEU A 101 -10.99 2.98 14.92
C LEU A 101 -10.24 2.76 13.62
N LEU A 102 -10.09 1.51 13.20
CA LEU A 102 -9.37 1.16 11.98
C LEU A 102 -10.37 0.95 10.84
N THR A 103 -10.32 1.79 9.81
CA THR A 103 -11.21 1.67 8.66
C THR A 103 -10.52 1.25 7.37
N HIS A 104 -11.20 0.40 6.60
CA HIS A 104 -10.75 -0.07 5.30
C HIS A 104 -11.80 0.16 4.22
N MET A 105 -11.39 0.04 2.96
CA MET A 105 -12.30 0.00 1.80
C MET A 105 -12.21 -1.31 1.03
N THR A 106 -11.07 -2.01 1.08
CA THR A 106 -10.86 -3.27 0.37
C THR A 106 -10.96 -4.50 1.30
N LEU A 107 -11.38 -5.63 0.75
CA LEU A 107 -11.44 -6.90 1.48
C LEU A 107 -10.05 -7.33 1.97
N ASN A 108 -9.04 -7.25 1.11
CA ASN A 108 -7.68 -7.65 1.47
C ASN A 108 -7.06 -6.69 2.51
N GLY A 109 -7.30 -5.38 2.41
CA GLY A 109 -6.85 -4.43 3.44
C GLY A 109 -7.43 -4.76 4.82
N ARG A 110 -8.72 -5.12 4.89
CA ARG A 110 -9.36 -5.56 6.13
C ARG A 110 -8.82 -6.89 6.66
N ARG A 111 -8.61 -7.88 5.79
CA ARG A 111 -7.98 -9.15 6.19
C ARG A 111 -6.58 -8.93 6.74
N THR A 112 -5.77 -8.09 6.10
CA THR A 112 -4.45 -7.71 6.61
C THR A 112 -4.55 -7.05 7.99
N GLY A 113 -5.47 -6.11 8.19
CA GLY A 113 -5.65 -5.49 9.51
C GLY A 113 -6.10 -6.49 10.58
N ALA A 114 -6.96 -7.44 10.23
CA ALA A 114 -7.39 -8.50 11.15
C ALA A 114 -6.25 -9.44 11.54
N ALA A 115 -5.37 -9.76 10.58
CA ALA A 115 -4.20 -10.60 10.81
C ALA A 115 -3.15 -9.88 11.67
N LEU A 116 -2.83 -8.62 11.38
CA LEU A 116 -1.83 -7.84 12.11
C LEU A 116 -2.28 -7.51 13.53
N PHE A 117 -3.55 -7.13 13.71
CA PHE A 117 -4.06 -6.59 14.97
C PHE A 117 -5.04 -7.51 15.71
N GLY A 118 -5.02 -8.81 15.43
CA GLY A 118 -6.00 -9.77 15.97
C GLY A 118 -6.14 -9.71 17.50
N LYS A 119 -5.02 -9.58 18.24
CA LYS A 119 -5.01 -9.43 19.71
C LYS A 119 -5.67 -8.12 20.16
N ALA A 120 -5.35 -7.01 19.51
CA ALA A 120 -5.91 -5.69 19.83
C ALA A 120 -7.39 -5.58 19.45
N ILE A 121 -7.83 -6.29 18.40
CA ILE A 121 -9.24 -6.41 18.03
C ILE A 121 -9.99 -7.26 19.06
N ALA A 122 -9.44 -8.41 19.46
CA ALA A 122 -10.07 -9.31 20.41
C ALA A 122 -10.23 -8.69 21.82
N SER A 123 -9.25 -7.89 22.25
CA SER A 123 -9.33 -7.13 23.51
C SER A 123 -10.28 -5.92 23.44
N GLY A 124 -10.74 -5.54 22.24
CA GLY A 124 -11.60 -4.39 22.02
C GLY A 124 -10.86 -3.06 21.88
N GLN A 125 -9.52 -3.03 21.99
CA GLN A 125 -8.71 -1.83 21.83
C GLN A 125 -8.71 -1.31 20.38
N ILE A 126 -8.88 -2.18 19.39
CA ILE A 126 -9.16 -1.81 18.00
C ILE A 126 -10.58 -2.20 17.60
N ARG A 127 -11.33 -1.21 17.10
CA ARG A 127 -12.56 -1.44 16.34
C ARG A 127 -12.26 -1.37 14.85
N GLN A 128 -12.28 -2.53 14.19
CA GLN A 128 -12.07 -2.62 12.74
C GLN A 128 -13.40 -2.65 11.97
N VAL A 129 -13.62 -1.73 11.04
CA VAL A 129 -14.84 -1.65 10.21
C VAL A 129 -14.53 -1.19 8.77
N TYR A 130 -15.49 -1.29 7.86
CA TYR A 130 -15.41 -0.55 6.59
C TYR A 130 -15.74 0.93 6.79
N LEU A 131 -15.00 1.81 6.12
CA LEU A 131 -15.43 3.19 5.92
C LEU A 131 -16.71 3.17 5.07
N PRO A 132 -17.78 3.91 5.43
CA PRO A 132 -18.93 4.07 4.55
C PRO A 132 -18.53 4.64 3.20
N TYR A 133 -19.33 4.34 2.17
CA TYR A 133 -19.27 5.11 0.94
C TYR A 133 -19.48 6.59 1.23
N ASP A 134 -18.88 7.45 0.39
CA ASP A 134 -18.72 8.88 0.63
C ASP A 134 -20.01 9.69 0.41
N LEU A 135 -21.13 9.16 0.89
CA LEU A 135 -22.48 9.71 0.90
C LEU A 135 -22.67 10.53 2.17
N CYS A 136 -23.21 11.75 2.02
CA CYS A 136 -23.37 12.71 3.12
C CYS A 136 -24.06 12.13 4.37
N TRP A 137 -25.14 11.38 4.18
CA TRP A 137 -25.89 10.79 5.29
C TRP A 137 -25.15 9.62 5.96
N ALA A 138 -24.37 8.83 5.19
CA ALA A 138 -23.64 7.69 5.72
C ALA A 138 -22.42 8.15 6.51
N VAL A 139 -21.67 9.11 5.96
CA VAL A 139 -20.50 9.73 6.60
C VAL A 139 -20.90 10.47 7.88
N ALA A 140 -21.93 11.32 7.81
CA ALA A 140 -22.41 12.04 9.00
C ALA A 140 -22.87 11.08 10.10
N LYS A 141 -23.50 9.96 9.72
CA LYS A 141 -23.87 8.91 10.68
C LYS A 141 -22.65 8.21 11.27
N PHE A 142 -21.67 7.81 10.45
CA PHE A 142 -20.43 7.20 10.92
C PHE A 142 -19.71 8.08 11.94
N ILE A 143 -19.52 9.37 11.63
CA ILE A 143 -18.86 10.32 12.53
C ILE A 143 -19.64 10.48 13.84
N ARG A 144 -20.98 10.57 13.77
CA ARG A 144 -21.83 10.63 14.98
C ARG A 144 -21.79 9.36 15.81
N THR A 145 -21.67 8.19 15.17
CA THR A 145 -21.62 6.90 15.85
C THR A 145 -20.31 6.74 16.63
N PHE A 146 -19.17 6.97 15.96
CA PHE A 146 -17.85 6.70 16.55
C PHE A 146 -17.22 7.89 17.26
N LYS A 147 -17.58 9.13 16.91
CA LYS A 147 -17.05 10.37 17.51
C LYS A 147 -15.53 10.30 17.77
N PRO A 148 -14.70 10.08 16.73
CA PRO A 148 -13.26 9.96 16.92
C PRO A 148 -12.66 11.27 17.45
N LYS A 149 -11.49 11.18 18.13
CA LYS A 149 -10.75 12.37 18.61
C LYS A 149 -10.20 13.20 17.45
N PHE A 150 -9.61 12.51 16.48
CA PHE A 150 -9.08 13.01 15.21
C PHE A 150 -8.92 11.83 14.25
N GLY A 151 -8.69 12.10 12.96
CA GLY A 151 -8.44 11.07 11.95
C GLY A 151 -7.08 11.19 11.27
N LEU A 152 -6.46 10.05 10.96
CA LEU A 152 -5.21 9.90 10.23
C LEU A 152 -5.49 9.07 8.97
N PHE A 153 -5.41 9.72 7.81
CA PHE A 153 -5.71 9.12 6.52
C PHE A 153 -4.41 8.82 5.79
N MET A 154 -4.21 7.57 5.37
CA MET A 154 -2.95 7.15 4.77
C MET A 154 -2.80 7.64 3.31
N GLU A 155 -1.60 8.07 2.95
CA GLU A 155 -1.15 8.35 1.58
C GLU A 155 -1.99 9.41 0.82
N THR A 156 -2.89 8.97 -0.06
CA THR A 156 -3.65 9.83 -0.99
C THR A 156 -5.14 9.92 -0.67
N GLU A 157 -5.57 9.37 0.46
CA GLU A 157 -6.98 9.18 0.78
C GLU A 157 -7.67 10.50 1.16
N ALA A 158 -8.12 11.24 0.16
CA ALA A 158 -8.86 12.49 0.31
C ALA A 158 -10.29 12.34 -0.22
N TRP A 159 -11.20 11.94 0.65
CA TRP A 159 -12.63 11.70 0.34
C TRP A 159 -13.44 12.97 0.62
N PRO A 160 -14.01 13.65 -0.40
CA PRO A 160 -14.65 14.96 -0.22
C PRO A 160 -15.69 15.03 0.90
N THR A 161 -16.59 14.07 1.02
CA THR A 161 -17.63 14.13 2.05
C THR A 161 -17.03 13.97 3.43
N VAL A 162 -16.19 12.94 3.63
CA VAL A 162 -15.47 12.75 4.89
C VAL A 162 -14.71 14.01 5.29
N VAL A 163 -13.89 14.55 4.39
CA VAL A 163 -13.00 15.67 4.71
C VAL A 163 -13.79 16.93 5.06
N PHE A 164 -14.73 17.33 4.21
CA PHE A 164 -15.53 18.52 4.48
C PHE A 164 -16.46 18.34 5.68
N ASP A 165 -17.06 17.16 5.88
CA ASP A 165 -17.96 16.91 7.01
C ASP A 165 -17.22 16.92 8.36
N CYS A 166 -15.98 16.43 8.38
CA CYS A 166 -15.10 16.54 9.55
C CYS A 166 -14.70 17.98 9.82
N ALA A 167 -14.26 18.73 8.80
CA ALA A 167 -13.88 20.13 8.93
C ALA A 167 -15.05 20.99 9.45
N GLU A 168 -16.25 20.83 8.89
CA GLU A 168 -17.46 21.56 9.34
C GLU A 168 -17.87 21.22 10.78
N LYS A 169 -17.54 20.03 11.28
CA LYS A 169 -17.80 19.60 12.66
C LYS A 169 -16.64 19.88 13.62
N GLY A 170 -15.55 20.48 13.15
CA GLY A 170 -14.34 20.70 13.95
C GLY A 170 -13.60 19.42 14.34
N LEU A 171 -13.79 18.32 13.62
CA LEU A 171 -13.05 17.07 13.80
C LEU A 171 -11.75 17.13 12.99
N PRO A 172 -10.56 17.18 13.61
CA PRO A 172 -9.31 17.29 12.89
C PRO A 172 -9.01 16.04 12.07
N LEU A 173 -8.74 16.20 10.77
CA LEU A 173 -8.21 15.15 9.92
C LEU A 173 -6.81 15.50 9.44
N PHE A 174 -5.92 14.53 9.48
CA PHE A 174 -4.56 14.63 8.95
C PHE A 174 -4.39 13.64 7.81
N LEU A 175 -3.75 14.09 6.73
CA LEU A 175 -3.25 13.19 5.70
C LEU A 175 -1.82 12.81 6.08
N VAL A 176 -1.57 11.52 6.33
CA VAL A 176 -0.30 11.01 6.87
C VAL A 176 0.40 10.11 5.87
N ASN A 177 1.73 10.06 5.95
CA ASN A 177 2.55 9.44 4.91
C ASN A 177 2.16 9.97 3.52
N ALA A 178 1.86 11.27 3.45
CA ALA A 178 1.15 11.88 2.34
C ALA A 178 2.06 11.95 1.11
N ARG A 179 1.51 11.50 -0.02
CA ARG A 179 2.19 11.49 -1.31
C ARG A 179 1.25 12.04 -2.35
N LEU A 180 1.74 12.90 -3.23
CA LEU A 180 0.94 13.42 -4.32
C LEU A 180 1.73 13.34 -5.62
N SER A 181 1.33 12.42 -6.52
CA SER A 181 1.98 12.36 -7.84
C SER A 181 1.76 13.65 -8.62
N GLU A 182 2.68 13.99 -9.52
CA GLU A 182 2.53 15.16 -10.39
C GLU A 182 1.24 15.10 -11.23
N ARG A 183 0.91 13.91 -11.76
CA ARG A 183 -0.34 13.67 -12.49
C ARG A 183 -1.57 13.95 -11.63
N SER A 184 -1.54 13.56 -10.36
CA SER A 184 -2.61 13.84 -9.40
C SER A 184 -2.69 15.33 -9.09
N ALA A 185 -1.57 16.01 -8.80
CA ALA A 185 -1.52 17.44 -8.55
C ALA A 185 -2.10 18.25 -9.73
N ARG A 186 -1.70 17.93 -10.97
CA ARG A 186 -2.26 18.54 -12.19
C ARG A 186 -3.76 18.29 -12.33
N ARG A 187 -4.26 17.12 -11.91
CA ARG A 187 -5.70 16.82 -11.92
C ARG A 187 -6.46 17.66 -10.89
N VAL A 188 -5.92 17.79 -9.68
CA VAL A 188 -6.52 18.62 -8.62
C VAL A 188 -6.57 20.08 -9.08
N ASN A 189 -5.49 20.59 -9.67
CA ASN A 189 -5.42 21.96 -10.20
C ASN A 189 -6.44 22.24 -11.32
N ARG A 190 -6.83 21.23 -12.12
CA ARG A 190 -7.89 21.38 -13.13
C ARG A 190 -9.27 21.69 -12.52
N PHE A 191 -9.53 21.29 -11.28
CA PHE A 191 -10.75 21.65 -10.55
C PHE A 191 -10.61 23.00 -9.81
N GLY A 192 -9.51 23.73 -10.01
CA GLY A 192 -9.31 25.09 -9.53
C GLY A 192 -9.48 25.22 -8.02
N LYS A 193 -10.34 26.15 -7.58
CA LYS A 193 -10.62 26.38 -6.15
C LYS A 193 -11.25 25.16 -5.47
N ALA A 194 -12.11 24.42 -6.17
CA ALA A 194 -12.82 23.26 -5.58
C ALA A 194 -11.87 22.10 -5.27
N GLY A 195 -10.92 21.81 -6.17
CA GLY A 195 -9.91 20.79 -5.94
C GLY A 195 -8.95 21.15 -4.80
N ARG A 196 -8.53 22.42 -4.75
CA ARG A 196 -7.66 22.93 -3.67
C ARG A 196 -8.35 22.91 -2.31
N ALA A 197 -9.63 23.30 -2.26
CA ALA A 197 -10.41 23.32 -1.02
C ALA A 197 -10.43 21.97 -0.28
N LEU A 198 -10.44 20.85 -1.03
CA LEU A 198 -10.38 19.51 -0.44
C LEU A 198 -9.12 19.31 0.42
N PHE A 199 -7.95 19.64 -0.11
CA PHE A 199 -6.69 19.45 0.61
C PHE A 199 -6.47 20.51 1.69
N GLN A 200 -6.99 21.72 1.47
CA GLN A 200 -6.97 22.79 2.47
C GLN A 200 -7.85 22.49 3.69
N ALA A 201 -8.86 21.63 3.56
CA ALA A 201 -9.75 21.24 4.64
C ALA A 201 -9.15 20.22 5.62
N PHE A 202 -7.99 19.64 5.31
CA PHE A 202 -7.22 18.87 6.30
C PHE A 202 -6.65 19.81 7.36
N ALA A 203 -6.65 19.37 8.62
CA ALA A 203 -5.98 20.06 9.72
C ALA A 203 -4.46 20.10 9.52
N GLY A 204 -3.90 19.09 8.83
CA GLY A 204 -2.50 19.05 8.43
C GLY A 204 -2.19 17.95 7.43
N ILE A 205 -1.09 18.12 6.71
CA ILE A 205 -0.56 17.12 5.78
C ILE A 205 0.88 16.79 6.19
N LEU A 206 1.12 15.53 6.54
CA LEU A 206 2.43 15.00 6.89
C LEU A 206 3.00 14.28 5.67
N ALA A 207 3.79 15.00 4.87
CA ALA A 207 4.33 14.55 3.59
C ALA A 207 5.55 13.65 3.74
N GLN A 208 5.72 12.75 2.77
CA GLN A 208 6.86 11.83 2.71
C GLN A 208 8.18 12.55 2.38
N THR A 209 8.12 13.46 1.41
CA THR A 209 9.29 14.07 0.78
C THR A 209 9.07 15.57 0.55
N GLU A 210 10.15 16.31 0.30
CA GLU A 210 10.05 17.72 -0.10
C GLU A 210 9.27 17.88 -1.41
N PHE A 211 9.42 16.96 -2.37
CA PHE A 211 8.63 16.99 -3.62
C PHE A 211 7.13 16.88 -3.36
N ASP A 212 6.70 16.02 -2.45
CA ASP A 212 5.30 15.87 -2.07
C ASP A 212 4.81 17.13 -1.33
N ALA A 213 5.60 17.62 -0.37
CA ALA A 213 5.27 18.83 0.38
C ALA A 213 5.08 20.05 -0.54
N GLN A 214 5.97 20.26 -1.50
CA GLN A 214 5.85 21.34 -2.49
C GLN A 214 4.56 21.24 -3.30
N ARG A 215 4.16 20.03 -3.71
CA ARG A 215 2.91 19.85 -4.44
C ARG A 215 1.70 20.20 -3.56
N TYR A 216 1.66 19.82 -2.30
CA TYR A 216 0.58 20.24 -1.39
C TYR A 216 0.59 21.75 -1.11
N ARG A 217 1.76 22.34 -0.89
CA ARG A 217 1.92 23.80 -0.74
C ARG A 217 1.42 24.54 -1.99
N SER A 218 1.66 24.00 -3.19
CA SER A 218 1.14 24.56 -4.45
C SER A 218 -0.39 24.54 -4.56
N LEU A 219 -1.05 23.63 -3.83
CA LEU A 219 -2.51 23.62 -3.68
C LEU A 219 -3.02 24.66 -2.65
N GLY A 220 -2.10 25.43 -2.06
CA GLY A 220 -2.39 26.42 -1.02
C GLY A 220 -2.57 25.83 0.37
N VAL A 221 -2.14 24.59 0.61
CA VAL A 221 -2.18 24.00 1.96
C VAL A 221 -1.11 24.68 2.82
N ARG A 222 -1.53 25.25 3.96
CA ARG A 222 -0.66 25.99 4.88
C ARG A 222 0.09 25.08 5.84
N GLN A 223 -0.61 24.10 6.43
CA GLN A 223 -0.04 23.16 7.40
C GLN A 223 0.51 21.92 6.69
N VAL A 224 1.77 22.00 6.24
CA VAL A 224 2.49 20.89 5.59
C VAL A 224 3.83 20.67 6.28
N GLU A 225 4.00 19.48 6.85
CA GLU A 225 5.24 19.04 7.51
C GLU A 225 5.83 17.84 6.76
N ILE A 226 7.15 17.70 6.74
CA ILE A 226 7.83 16.56 6.12
C ILE A 226 8.28 15.63 7.23
N VAL A 227 7.75 14.41 7.24
CA VAL A 227 7.95 13.44 8.32
C VAL A 227 8.63 12.16 7.86
N GLY A 228 9.02 12.09 6.58
CA GLY A 228 9.57 10.88 5.98
C GLY A 228 8.48 9.89 5.57
N ASN A 229 8.93 8.73 5.06
CA ASN A 229 8.05 7.70 4.54
C ASN A 229 7.94 6.54 5.54
N LEU A 230 6.73 6.32 6.08
CA LEU A 230 6.45 5.27 7.07
C LEU A 230 6.81 3.86 6.59
N LYS A 231 6.97 3.63 5.28
CA LYS A 231 7.41 2.33 4.75
C LYS A 231 8.84 1.97 5.16
N PHE A 232 9.67 2.93 5.56
CA PHE A 232 10.99 2.67 6.14
C PHE A 232 10.92 2.14 7.58
N ASP A 233 9.82 2.40 8.30
CA ASP A 233 9.61 1.94 9.68
C ASP A 233 8.94 0.56 9.75
N VAL A 234 8.54 -0.02 8.61
CA VAL A 234 7.90 -1.34 8.57
C VAL A 234 8.97 -2.42 8.73
N PRO A 235 8.96 -3.19 9.84
CA PRO A 235 9.92 -4.26 10.01
C PRO A 235 9.63 -5.40 9.02
N LEU A 236 10.70 -6.02 8.51
CA LEU A 236 10.59 -7.30 7.82
C LEU A 236 10.20 -8.39 8.82
N ASP A 237 9.41 -9.37 8.37
CA ASP A 237 9.06 -10.53 9.20
C ASP A 237 10.33 -11.34 9.50
N PRO A 238 10.77 -11.44 10.77
CA PRO A 238 12.02 -12.10 11.12
C PRO A 238 12.06 -13.57 10.71
N ASN A 239 10.92 -14.27 10.74
CA ASN A 239 10.85 -15.68 10.36
C ASN A 239 11.07 -15.86 8.85
N LEU A 240 10.54 -14.93 8.04
CA LEU A 240 10.74 -14.95 6.59
C LEU A 240 12.18 -14.54 6.24
N VAL A 241 12.74 -13.57 6.95
CA VAL A 241 14.15 -13.20 6.79
C VAL A 241 15.06 -14.40 7.09
N GLU A 242 14.84 -15.09 8.21
CA GLU A 242 15.60 -16.29 8.59
C GLU A 242 15.49 -17.39 7.52
N GLN A 243 14.27 -17.70 7.07
CA GLN A 243 14.05 -18.66 5.98
C GLN A 243 14.78 -18.26 4.69
N GLY A 244 14.78 -16.97 4.36
CA GLY A 244 15.48 -16.46 3.19
C GLY A 244 17.00 -16.60 3.32
N GLN A 245 17.56 -16.32 4.50
CA GLN A 245 19.00 -16.50 4.75
C GLN A 245 19.42 -17.99 4.70
N LEU A 246 18.58 -18.89 5.21
CA LEU A 246 18.80 -20.33 5.07
C LEU A 246 18.78 -20.73 3.58
N TRP A 247 17.81 -20.22 2.82
CA TRP A 247 17.74 -20.47 1.39
C TRP A 247 18.98 -19.93 0.67
N LYS A 248 19.43 -18.71 0.96
CA LYS A 248 20.67 -18.13 0.42
C LYS A 248 21.86 -19.05 0.67
N HIS A 249 22.02 -19.52 1.91
CA HIS A 249 23.09 -20.43 2.30
C HIS A 249 23.07 -21.72 1.46
N GLU A 250 21.90 -22.34 1.27
CA GLU A 250 21.79 -23.54 0.42
C GLU A 250 22.11 -23.27 -1.05
N ILE A 251 21.68 -22.13 -1.61
CA ILE A 251 22.05 -21.73 -2.99
C ILE A 251 23.57 -21.58 -3.10
N HIS A 252 24.18 -20.94 -2.12
CA HIS A 252 25.61 -20.63 -2.12
C HIS A 252 26.50 -21.84 -1.89
N LYS A 253 26.02 -22.93 -1.28
CA LYS A 253 26.80 -24.20 -1.15
C LYS A 253 27.31 -24.72 -2.48
N GLY A 254 26.54 -24.51 -3.57
CA GLY A 254 26.94 -24.86 -4.93
C GLY A 254 27.75 -23.80 -5.67
N GLY A 255 28.12 -22.70 -5.01
CA GLY A 255 28.71 -21.51 -5.66
C GLY A 255 27.73 -20.78 -6.59
N ARG A 256 26.43 -21.04 -6.44
CA ARG A 256 25.36 -20.50 -7.26
C ARG A 256 24.89 -19.16 -6.68
N LEU A 257 24.47 -18.24 -7.53
CA LEU A 257 23.83 -16.98 -7.12
C LEU A 257 22.34 -16.99 -7.44
N MET A 258 21.56 -16.17 -6.72
CA MET A 258 20.16 -15.93 -7.04
C MET A 258 19.88 -14.47 -7.39
N VAL A 259 19.22 -14.26 -8.53
CA VAL A 259 18.61 -12.97 -8.90
C VAL A 259 17.12 -13.06 -8.66
N CYS A 260 16.54 -12.09 -7.97
CA CYS A 260 15.10 -12.01 -7.73
C CYS A 260 14.48 -10.89 -8.56
N ALA A 261 13.69 -11.24 -9.57
CA ALA A 261 12.81 -10.31 -10.26
C ALA A 261 11.51 -10.15 -9.45
N ALA A 262 11.48 -9.10 -8.63
CA ALA A 262 10.48 -8.94 -7.58
C ALA A 262 9.30 -8.07 -8.02
N SER A 263 8.07 -8.55 -7.79
CA SER A 263 6.83 -7.80 -8.08
C SER A 263 6.72 -7.36 -9.55
N THR A 264 7.06 -8.24 -10.49
CA THR A 264 7.01 -7.95 -11.93
C THR A 264 5.58 -7.67 -12.40
N ARG A 265 5.48 -6.86 -13.46
CA ARG A 265 4.21 -6.52 -14.09
C ARG A 265 4.17 -7.00 -15.53
N ASP A 266 2.95 -6.99 -16.07
CA ASP A 266 2.65 -7.44 -17.43
C ASP A 266 3.59 -6.83 -18.47
N GLY A 267 4.14 -7.69 -19.31
CA GLY A 267 5.19 -7.38 -20.29
C GLY A 267 6.62 -7.42 -19.75
N GLU A 268 6.87 -7.18 -18.46
CA GLU A 268 8.24 -7.20 -17.91
C GLU A 268 8.79 -8.63 -17.79
N GLU A 269 7.92 -9.62 -17.52
CA GLU A 269 8.35 -11.01 -17.39
C GLU A 269 9.01 -11.53 -18.68
N GLU A 270 8.44 -11.20 -19.83
CA GLU A 270 8.99 -11.59 -21.14
C GLU A 270 10.38 -10.96 -21.37
N VAL A 271 10.55 -9.68 -21.03
CA VAL A 271 11.83 -8.97 -21.16
C VAL A 271 12.88 -9.59 -20.25
N ILE A 272 12.52 -9.87 -19.00
CA ILE A 272 13.42 -10.47 -18.01
C ILE A 272 13.81 -11.88 -18.43
N LEU A 273 12.86 -12.71 -18.86
CA LEU A 273 13.12 -14.09 -19.28
C LEU A 273 14.02 -14.16 -20.53
N LYS A 274 13.85 -13.25 -21.49
CA LYS A 274 14.76 -13.13 -22.65
C LYS A 274 16.17 -12.76 -22.22
N ALA A 275 16.32 -11.71 -21.41
CA ALA A 275 17.62 -11.30 -20.88
C ALA A 275 18.28 -12.42 -20.05
N TRP A 276 17.48 -13.17 -19.29
CA TRP A 276 17.96 -14.31 -18.52
C TRP A 276 18.49 -15.43 -19.41
N ARG A 277 17.80 -15.74 -20.51
CA ARG A 277 18.28 -16.73 -21.49
C ARG A 277 19.63 -16.31 -22.07
N ASP A 278 19.74 -15.06 -22.50
CA ASP A 278 20.97 -14.53 -23.10
C ASP A 278 22.13 -14.57 -22.09
N LEU A 279 21.85 -14.24 -20.82
CA LEU A 279 22.83 -14.35 -19.74
C LEU A 279 23.32 -15.78 -19.55
N LEU A 280 22.42 -16.77 -19.51
CA LEU A 280 22.78 -18.18 -19.37
C LEU A 280 23.59 -18.70 -20.58
N LEU A 281 23.30 -18.21 -21.79
CA LEU A 281 24.05 -18.58 -23.01
C LEU A 281 25.41 -17.89 -23.13
N SER A 282 25.61 -16.77 -22.44
CA SER A 282 26.87 -16.01 -22.50
C SER A 282 28.08 -16.74 -21.92
N ASN A 283 27.87 -17.81 -21.13
CA ASN A 283 28.90 -18.52 -20.37
C ASN A 283 29.74 -17.61 -19.43
N THR A 284 29.17 -16.48 -19.00
CA THR A 284 29.84 -15.53 -18.09
C THR A 284 30.08 -16.13 -16.70
N PHE A 285 29.21 -17.05 -16.27
CA PHE A 285 29.30 -17.69 -14.95
C PHE A 285 29.78 -19.13 -15.05
N LYS A 286 30.70 -19.52 -14.17
CA LYS A 286 31.12 -20.92 -14.02
C LYS A 286 29.97 -21.82 -13.52
N VAL A 287 29.15 -21.26 -12.63
CA VAL A 287 27.93 -21.89 -12.12
C VAL A 287 26.77 -20.97 -12.47
N SER A 288 25.87 -21.45 -13.32
CA SER A 288 24.72 -20.68 -13.79
C SER A 288 23.85 -20.22 -12.61
N PRO A 289 23.52 -18.92 -12.49
CA PRO A 289 22.65 -18.44 -11.43
C PRO A 289 21.21 -18.97 -11.58
N VAL A 290 20.37 -18.74 -10.58
CA VAL A 290 18.92 -19.01 -10.64
C VAL A 290 18.13 -17.71 -10.61
N LEU A 291 17.06 -17.63 -11.40
CA LEU A 291 16.12 -16.51 -11.36
C LEU A 291 14.92 -16.86 -10.49
N CYS A 292 14.69 -16.11 -9.41
CA CYS A 292 13.41 -16.10 -8.72
C CYS A 292 12.51 -15.03 -9.38
N LEU A 293 11.46 -15.43 -10.07
CA LEU A 293 10.52 -14.53 -10.73
C LEU A 293 9.22 -14.46 -9.91
N VAL A 294 8.87 -13.26 -9.42
CA VAL A 294 7.73 -13.07 -8.51
C VAL A 294 6.74 -12.07 -9.10
N PRO A 295 5.64 -12.52 -9.74
CA PRO A 295 4.64 -11.62 -10.31
C PRO A 295 3.90 -10.82 -9.24
N ARG A 296 3.57 -9.55 -9.54
CA ARG A 296 2.88 -8.66 -8.59
C ARG A 296 1.46 -9.12 -8.23
N HIS A 297 0.81 -9.80 -9.17
CA HIS A 297 -0.63 -10.05 -9.21
C HIS A 297 -0.92 -11.56 -9.25
N PRO A 298 -1.55 -12.15 -8.21
CA PRO A 298 -1.81 -13.59 -8.14
C PRO A 298 -2.58 -14.18 -9.30
N GLU A 299 -3.49 -13.40 -9.89
CA GLU A 299 -4.26 -13.82 -11.07
C GLU A 299 -3.38 -14.16 -12.29
N ARG A 300 -2.12 -13.71 -12.30
CA ARG A 300 -1.17 -13.96 -13.39
C ARG A 300 -0.20 -15.12 -13.14
N PHE A 301 -0.26 -15.78 -11.99
CA PHE A 301 0.70 -16.85 -11.68
C PHE A 301 0.70 -17.97 -12.71
N SER A 302 -0.48 -18.44 -13.13
CA SER A 302 -0.60 -19.47 -14.17
C SER A 302 -0.14 -18.97 -15.55
N GLU A 303 -0.43 -17.72 -15.88
CA GLU A 303 0.01 -17.09 -17.14
C GLU A 303 1.54 -17.03 -17.22
N VAL A 304 2.19 -16.53 -16.17
CA VAL A 304 3.65 -16.40 -16.11
C VAL A 304 4.32 -17.78 -16.12
N ALA A 305 3.76 -18.78 -15.43
CA ALA A 305 4.25 -20.15 -15.52
C ALA A 305 4.26 -20.69 -16.95
N ASN A 306 3.20 -20.41 -17.72
CA ASN A 306 3.12 -20.80 -19.14
C ASN A 306 4.16 -20.07 -19.99
N GLN A 307 4.44 -18.78 -19.70
CA GLN A 307 5.50 -18.03 -20.38
C GLN A 307 6.88 -18.63 -20.12
N ILE A 308 7.20 -18.97 -18.85
CA ILE A 308 8.47 -19.63 -18.49
C ILE A 308 8.61 -20.95 -19.25
N HIS A 309 7.54 -21.76 -19.26
CA HIS A 309 7.52 -23.05 -19.97
C HIS A 309 7.67 -22.91 -21.49
N ALA A 310 6.94 -21.98 -22.11
CA ALA A 310 7.02 -21.70 -23.55
C ALA A 310 8.41 -21.22 -23.97
N MET A 311 9.16 -20.62 -23.04
CA MET A 311 10.56 -20.26 -23.24
C MET A 311 11.55 -21.41 -22.97
N GLY A 312 11.07 -22.61 -22.68
CA GLY A 312 11.90 -23.80 -22.52
C GLY A 312 12.78 -23.81 -21.27
N PHE A 313 12.48 -22.96 -20.28
CA PHE A 313 13.21 -22.97 -19.02
C PHE A 313 12.77 -24.14 -18.14
N GLN A 314 13.74 -24.79 -17.48
CA GLN A 314 13.45 -25.66 -16.36
C GLN A 314 13.07 -24.82 -15.15
N PHE A 315 11.87 -25.02 -14.61
CA PHE A 315 11.38 -24.21 -13.50
C PHE A 315 10.53 -25.01 -12.50
N GLN A 316 10.43 -24.46 -11.29
CA GLN A 316 9.53 -24.94 -10.25
C GLN A 316 8.71 -23.80 -9.69
N ARG A 317 7.51 -24.12 -9.21
CA ARG A 317 6.64 -23.17 -8.51
C ARG A 317 6.88 -23.25 -7.01
N ARG A 318 6.96 -22.10 -6.35
CA ARG A 318 7.13 -22.02 -4.89
C ARG A 318 6.00 -22.72 -4.14
N SER A 319 4.77 -22.61 -4.65
CA SER A 319 3.57 -23.18 -4.03
C SER A 319 3.57 -24.71 -3.99
N GLU A 320 4.40 -25.37 -4.79
CA GLU A 320 4.52 -26.83 -4.86
C GLU A 320 5.53 -27.40 -3.84
N TRP A 321 6.20 -26.54 -3.07
CA TRP A 321 7.22 -26.95 -2.11
C TRP A 321 6.63 -27.27 -0.74
N ASN A 322 6.93 -28.47 -0.23
CA ASN A 322 6.46 -28.93 1.09
C ASN A 322 7.38 -28.47 2.24
N VAL A 323 8.71 -28.55 2.10
CA VAL A 323 9.71 -28.09 3.09
C VAL A 323 11.03 -27.83 2.37
N SER A 324 11.58 -26.60 2.50
CA SER A 324 12.82 -26.09 1.90
C SER A 324 12.97 -26.33 0.38
N PRO A 325 13.74 -25.48 -0.32
CA PRO A 325 13.97 -25.73 -1.73
C PRO A 325 14.76 -27.03 -1.93
N GLN A 326 14.13 -28.05 -2.54
CA GLN A 326 14.84 -29.17 -3.17
C GLN A 326 14.92 -28.87 -4.67
N TYR A 327 15.69 -27.86 -5.07
CA TYR A 327 15.96 -27.64 -6.50
C TYR A 327 17.19 -28.45 -6.91
N GLY A 328 17.07 -29.19 -8.01
CA GLY A 328 18.24 -29.72 -8.71
C GLY A 328 19.08 -28.57 -9.28
N SER A 329 20.35 -28.86 -9.57
CA SER A 329 21.27 -27.92 -10.22
C SER A 329 20.79 -27.46 -11.62
N ASP A 330 19.81 -28.16 -12.19
CA ASP A 330 19.19 -27.94 -13.50
C ASP A 330 18.08 -26.88 -13.52
N ILE A 331 17.48 -26.55 -12.36
CA ILE A 331 16.41 -25.53 -12.29
C ILE A 331 16.96 -24.16 -12.61
N GLN A 332 16.44 -23.48 -13.62
CA GLN A 332 16.88 -22.16 -14.08
C GLN A 332 16.01 -21.02 -13.55
N VAL A 333 14.73 -21.30 -13.29
CA VAL A 333 13.75 -20.33 -12.81
C VAL A 333 12.95 -20.90 -11.64
N ILE A 334 12.67 -20.05 -10.65
CA ILE A 334 11.79 -20.34 -9.52
C ILE A 334 10.66 -19.32 -9.59
N LEU A 335 9.42 -19.79 -9.78
CA LEU A 335 8.26 -18.92 -9.82
C LEU A 335 7.72 -18.73 -8.40
N GLY A 336 7.80 -17.51 -7.87
CA GLY A 336 7.14 -17.12 -6.63
C GLY A 336 5.64 -16.89 -6.87
N ASP A 337 4.84 -17.95 -6.76
CA ASP A 337 3.40 -17.96 -7.00
C ASP A 337 2.56 -18.04 -5.72
N SER A 338 3.07 -17.40 -4.68
CA SER A 338 2.49 -17.37 -3.34
C SER A 338 2.61 -15.99 -2.71
N MET A 339 1.65 -15.66 -1.85
CA MET A 339 1.50 -14.30 -1.32
C MET A 339 2.12 -14.15 0.07
N GLY A 340 2.79 -13.01 0.29
CA GLY A 340 3.29 -12.62 1.61
C GLY A 340 4.71 -13.07 1.94
N GLU A 341 5.45 -13.60 0.95
CA GLU A 341 6.78 -14.17 1.16
C GLU A 341 7.94 -13.28 0.66
N MET A 342 7.67 -12.01 0.31
CA MET A 342 8.68 -11.10 -0.22
C MET A 342 9.94 -10.95 0.65
N PRO A 343 9.85 -10.78 1.98
CA PRO A 343 11.05 -10.70 2.82
C PRO A 343 11.97 -11.92 2.71
N MET A 344 11.40 -13.12 2.49
CA MET A 344 12.16 -14.34 2.27
C MET A 344 12.87 -14.30 0.92
N TYR A 345 12.18 -13.91 -0.16
CA TYR A 345 12.81 -13.79 -1.48
C TYR A 345 13.93 -12.75 -1.50
N TYR A 346 13.74 -11.60 -0.85
CA TYR A 346 14.78 -10.56 -0.76
C TYR A 346 15.99 -11.02 0.04
N SER A 347 15.77 -11.68 1.18
CA SER A 347 16.85 -12.18 2.03
C SER A 347 17.61 -13.35 1.39
N ALA A 348 16.94 -14.11 0.50
CA ALA A 348 17.56 -15.18 -0.26
C ALA A 348 18.40 -14.68 -1.45
N ALA A 349 18.09 -13.50 -1.99
CA ALA A 349 18.67 -13.00 -3.23
C ALA A 349 20.07 -12.39 -3.05
N ASP A 350 20.85 -12.44 -4.12
CA ASP A 350 22.11 -11.70 -4.27
C ASP A 350 21.92 -10.38 -5.01
N LEU A 351 20.86 -10.28 -5.82
CA LEU A 351 20.45 -9.08 -6.53
C LEU A 351 18.94 -9.10 -6.72
N VAL A 352 18.28 -7.96 -6.53
CA VAL A 352 16.86 -7.78 -6.84
C VAL A 352 16.71 -6.92 -8.09
N VAL A 353 15.99 -7.42 -9.09
CA VAL A 353 15.47 -6.59 -10.19
C VAL A 353 14.07 -6.14 -9.80
N MET A 354 13.89 -4.84 -9.58
CA MET A 354 12.61 -4.31 -9.11
C MET A 354 11.59 -4.23 -10.24
N GLY A 355 10.51 -4.99 -10.12
CA GLY A 355 9.38 -4.94 -11.05
C GLY A 355 8.67 -3.58 -11.04
N GLY A 356 7.86 -3.38 -12.06
CA GLY A 356 7.18 -2.14 -12.39
C GLY A 356 8.10 -0.99 -12.83
N SER A 357 9.43 -1.21 -12.84
CA SER A 357 10.42 -0.18 -13.15
C SER A 357 11.02 -0.29 -14.54
N LEU A 358 10.96 -1.47 -15.19
CA LEU A 358 11.47 -1.69 -16.55
C LEU A 358 10.50 -1.14 -17.61
N LEU A 359 9.20 -1.25 -17.32
CA LEU A 359 8.12 -0.67 -18.13
C LEU A 359 7.46 0.49 -17.36
N PRO A 360 6.68 1.39 -18.02
CA PRO A 360 6.18 2.64 -17.42
C PRO A 360 5.04 2.44 -16.41
N PHE A 361 5.30 1.67 -15.35
CA PHE A 361 4.38 1.40 -14.26
C PHE A 361 4.74 2.13 -12.96
N GLY A 362 5.96 2.69 -12.89
CA GLY A 362 6.41 3.59 -11.83
C GLY A 362 7.20 2.94 -10.69
N GLY A 363 7.52 1.66 -10.79
CA GLY A 363 8.29 0.92 -9.80
C GLY A 363 7.42 0.37 -8.68
N GLN A 364 7.92 -0.68 -8.03
CA GLN A 364 7.37 -1.29 -6.83
C GLN A 364 8.23 -0.94 -5.60
N ASN A 365 7.85 -1.46 -4.43
CA ASN A 365 8.45 -1.11 -3.16
C ASN A 365 9.87 -1.69 -3.01
N LEU A 366 10.89 -0.91 -3.40
CA LEU A 366 12.30 -1.29 -3.21
C LEU A 366 12.79 -1.25 -1.76
N ILE A 367 12.07 -0.56 -0.87
CA ILE A 367 12.52 -0.33 0.51
C ILE A 367 12.72 -1.65 1.26
N GLU A 368 11.83 -2.62 1.06
CA GLU A 368 11.93 -3.94 1.70
C GLU A 368 13.16 -4.73 1.23
N ALA A 369 13.54 -4.61 -0.05
CA ALA A 369 14.73 -5.26 -0.58
C ALA A 369 16.01 -4.63 0.00
N CYS A 370 16.07 -3.30 0.05
CA CYS A 370 17.19 -2.59 0.68
C CYS A 370 17.28 -2.89 2.17
N ALA A 371 16.14 -2.97 2.88
CA ALA A 371 16.09 -3.32 4.30
C ALA A 371 16.57 -4.76 4.57
N ALA A 372 16.40 -5.68 3.61
CA ALA A 372 16.94 -7.04 3.67
C ALA A 372 18.46 -7.10 3.37
N GLY A 373 19.10 -5.96 3.09
CA GLY A 373 20.52 -5.88 2.73
C GLY A 373 20.82 -6.39 1.32
N CYS A 374 19.83 -6.44 0.43
CA CYS A 374 20.00 -6.90 -0.95
C CYS A 374 20.14 -5.69 -1.90
N PRO A 375 21.15 -5.65 -2.80
CA PRO A 375 21.23 -4.63 -3.84
C PRO A 375 20.05 -4.72 -4.81
N VAL A 376 19.67 -3.59 -5.39
CA VAL A 376 18.46 -3.42 -6.19
C VAL A 376 18.75 -2.75 -7.53
N LEU A 377 18.61 -3.52 -8.60
CA LEU A 377 18.57 -3.02 -9.96
C LEU A 377 17.20 -2.42 -10.27
N LEU A 378 17.20 -1.17 -10.72
CA LEU A 378 16.02 -0.39 -11.10
C LEU A 378 16.05 -0.08 -12.60
N GLY A 379 14.88 -0.17 -13.25
CA GLY A 379 14.67 0.43 -14.56
C GLY A 379 14.37 1.92 -14.48
N GLU A 380 14.11 2.55 -15.62
CA GLU A 380 13.97 4.01 -15.75
C GLU A 380 12.68 4.58 -15.12
N HIS A 381 11.71 3.73 -14.79
CA HIS A 381 10.38 4.15 -14.39
C HIS A 381 10.14 4.00 -12.88
N THR A 382 10.65 4.92 -12.06
CA THR A 382 10.62 4.83 -10.58
C THR A 382 9.71 5.84 -9.88
N TYR A 383 8.81 6.53 -10.61
CA TYR A 383 8.02 7.65 -10.07
C TYR A 383 7.06 7.30 -8.91
N ASN A 384 6.82 6.01 -8.60
CA ASN A 384 6.09 5.56 -7.42
C ASN A 384 6.89 5.64 -6.12
N PHE A 385 8.21 5.52 -6.22
CA PHE A 385 9.15 5.51 -5.10
C PHE A 385 10.33 6.43 -5.40
N GLN A 386 10.06 7.57 -6.07
CA GLN A 386 11.09 8.41 -6.70
C GLN A 386 12.23 8.79 -5.76
N GLN A 387 11.92 9.32 -4.57
CA GLN A 387 12.95 9.70 -3.61
C GLN A 387 13.75 8.47 -3.14
N ALA A 388 13.06 7.42 -2.71
CA ALA A 388 13.72 6.18 -2.28
C ALA A 388 14.59 5.56 -3.39
N ALA A 389 14.18 5.65 -4.66
CA ALA A 389 14.98 5.20 -5.80
C ALA A 389 16.21 6.09 -6.04
N ILE A 390 16.08 7.42 -5.96
CA ILE A 390 17.21 8.36 -6.07
C ILE A 390 18.22 8.07 -4.97
N ASP A 391 17.76 7.98 -3.72
CA ASP A 391 18.61 7.73 -2.56
C ASP A 391 19.34 6.39 -2.68
N ALA A 392 18.62 5.34 -3.10
CA ALA A 392 19.19 4.01 -3.34
C ALA A 392 20.27 4.05 -4.44
N ILE A 393 20.00 4.66 -5.60
CA ILE A 393 20.97 4.77 -6.71
C ILE A 393 22.22 5.53 -6.27
N GLN A 394 22.08 6.60 -5.47
CA GLN A 394 23.20 7.42 -4.99
C GLN A 394 24.18 6.62 -4.11
N ILE A 395 23.69 5.65 -3.34
CA ILE A 395 24.52 4.80 -2.48
C ILE A 395 24.94 3.49 -3.15
N GLY A 396 24.63 3.33 -4.45
CA GLY A 396 25.05 2.20 -5.27
C GLY A 396 24.14 0.98 -5.20
N ALA A 397 22.82 1.19 -4.98
CA ALA A 397 21.81 0.14 -5.06
C ALA A 397 21.97 -0.75 -6.30
#